data_AF-A0A2U2CAZ2-F1
#
_entry.id   AF-A0A2U2CAZ2-F1
#
_cell.length_a   1.000
_cell.length_b   1.000
_cell.length_c   1.000
_cell.angle_alpha   90.00
_cell.angle_beta   90.00
_cell.angle_gamma   90.00
#
_symmetry.space_group_name_H-M   'P 1'
#
loop_
_entity.id
_entity.type
_entity.pdbx_description
1 polymer ?
#
loop_
_entity_poly.entity_id
_entity_poly.type
_entity_poly.pdbx_seq_one_letter_code
_entity_poly.pdbx_strand_id
1 'polypeptide(L)'
;MRAFLILACLAPLPALAPLSALAETGIAFVQAPEMSSGMAVGASPAEAIDAAMAECVAGGAMAEDCIVTNWCSPAGWSVDIFAQHREGLHWHEVVCGLPTRAMGEMVAQTLCDRGERPDLIECLLVQVYDPEGVPQMEY
;
A
#
# COMPACT_ATOMS: atom_id res chain seq x y z
N MET A 1 71.18 -15.83 -4.68
CA MET A 1 69.82 -15.69 -5.25
C MET A 1 68.83 -15.59 -4.11
N ARG A 2 68.21 -14.42 -3.91
CA ARG A 2 67.18 -14.21 -2.87
C ARG A 2 65.82 -14.51 -3.51
N ALA A 3 65.16 -15.56 -3.04
CA ALA A 3 63.81 -15.90 -3.46
C ALA A 3 62.83 -14.88 -2.86
N PHE A 4 62.15 -14.11 -3.71
CA PHE A 4 61.03 -13.27 -3.32
C PHE A 4 59.79 -14.17 -3.21
N LEU A 5 59.30 -14.39 -2.00
CA LEU A 5 57.96 -14.95 -1.75
C LEU A 5 56.94 -13.87 -2.10
N ILE A 6 56.21 -14.08 -3.20
CA ILE A 6 55.05 -13.26 -3.58
C ILE A 6 53.90 -13.68 -2.67
N LEU A 7 53.59 -12.84 -1.67
CA LEU A 7 52.41 -12.98 -0.84
C LEU A 7 51.20 -12.53 -1.67
N ALA A 8 50.45 -13.47 -2.22
CA ALA A 8 49.19 -13.18 -2.90
C ALA A 8 48.16 -12.67 -1.88
N CYS A 9 47.93 -11.36 -1.83
CA CYS A 9 46.79 -10.77 -1.14
C CYS A 9 45.49 -11.22 -1.82
N LEU A 10 44.87 -12.30 -1.31
CA LEU A 10 43.45 -12.57 -1.53
C LEU A 10 42.67 -11.48 -0.78
N ALA A 11 42.32 -10.39 -1.47
CA ALA A 11 41.29 -9.50 -0.98
C ALA A 11 39.94 -10.26 -1.08
N PRO A 12 39.18 -10.42 0.01
CA PRO A 12 37.85 -11.00 -0.08
C PRO A 12 36.98 -10.07 -0.93
N LEU A 13 36.44 -10.58 -2.04
CA LEU A 13 35.36 -9.89 -2.75
C LEU A 13 34.23 -9.67 -1.73
N PRO A 14 33.72 -8.43 -1.56
CA PRO A 14 32.52 -8.23 -0.78
C PRO A 14 31.43 -9.10 -1.40
N ALA A 15 30.86 -10.01 -0.61
CA ALA A 15 29.72 -10.80 -1.05
C ALA A 15 28.63 -9.81 -1.47
N LEU A 16 28.34 -9.78 -2.77
CA LEU A 16 27.10 -9.19 -3.28
C LEU A 16 25.97 -9.98 -2.61
N ALA A 17 25.41 -9.42 -1.54
CA ALA A 17 24.17 -9.93 -0.98
C ALA A 17 23.16 -10.01 -2.14
N PRO A 18 22.46 -11.13 -2.33
CA PRO A 18 21.46 -11.22 -3.39
C PRO A 18 20.44 -10.12 -3.14
N LEU A 19 20.20 -9.28 -4.15
CA LEU A 19 19.11 -8.27 -4.19
C LEU A 19 17.72 -8.92 -3.98
N SER A 20 17.66 -10.25 -3.94
CA SER A 20 16.52 -11.10 -3.59
C SER A 20 16.15 -11.08 -2.10
N ALA A 21 16.92 -10.44 -1.22
CA ALA A 21 16.56 -10.28 0.21
C ALA A 21 15.50 -9.18 0.45
N LEU A 22 15.05 -8.50 -0.61
CA LEU A 22 13.86 -7.65 -0.63
C LEU A 22 12.68 -8.44 -1.20
N ALA A 23 12.36 -9.59 -0.63
CA ALA A 23 11.01 -10.15 -0.79
C ALA A 23 10.07 -9.25 0.02
N GLU A 24 9.88 -8.02 -0.43
CA GLU A 24 8.98 -7.08 0.23
C GLU A 24 7.56 -7.57 -0.03
N THR A 25 6.84 -7.83 1.05
CA THR A 25 5.41 -8.07 1.02
C THR A 25 4.73 -6.90 0.31
N GLY A 26 3.65 -7.20 -0.41
CA GLY A 26 2.79 -6.17 -0.97
C GLY A 26 1.48 -6.07 -0.21
N ILE A 27 0.76 -4.99 -0.47
CA ILE A 27 -0.55 -4.70 0.13
C ILE A 27 -1.60 -4.59 -0.99
N ALA A 28 -2.72 -5.28 -0.82
CA ALA A 28 -3.87 -5.22 -1.71
C ALA A 28 -5.02 -4.48 -1.03
N PHE A 29 -5.79 -3.77 -1.84
CA PHE A 29 -7.03 -3.13 -1.42
C PHE A 29 -8.16 -3.51 -2.36
N VAL A 30 -9.32 -3.79 -1.76
CA VAL A 30 -10.56 -4.18 -2.42
C VAL A 30 -11.67 -3.30 -1.88
N GLN A 31 -12.59 -2.89 -2.74
CA GLN A 31 -13.72 -2.08 -2.34
C GLN A 31 -14.99 -2.54 -3.03
N ALA A 32 -16.09 -2.52 -2.27
CA ALA A 32 -17.45 -2.47 -2.77
C ALA A 32 -18.00 -1.10 -2.39
N PRO A 33 -17.99 -0.10 -3.31
CA PRO A 33 -18.47 1.24 -3.02
C PRO A 33 -19.83 1.24 -2.32
N GLU A 34 -20.03 2.15 -1.37
CA GLU A 34 -21.24 2.23 -0.50
C GLU A 34 -21.43 1.08 0.51
N MET A 35 -20.66 -0.01 0.42
CA MET A 35 -20.97 -1.24 1.15
C MET A 35 -19.85 -1.69 2.10
N SER A 36 -18.67 -1.96 1.56
CA SER A 36 -17.59 -2.61 2.31
C SER A 36 -16.24 -2.37 1.65
N SER A 37 -15.16 -2.70 2.36
CA SER A 37 -13.80 -2.71 1.85
C SER A 37 -13.01 -3.84 2.50
N GLY A 38 -11.86 -4.15 1.91
CA GLY A 38 -10.89 -5.07 2.47
C GLY A 38 -9.48 -4.68 2.10
N MET A 39 -8.54 -5.04 2.98
CA MET A 39 -7.12 -4.79 2.85
C MET A 39 -6.35 -6.00 3.37
N ALA A 40 -5.34 -6.44 2.63
CA ALA A 40 -4.46 -7.47 3.13
C ALA A 40 -3.04 -7.31 2.63
N VAL A 41 -2.10 -7.68 3.48
CA VAL A 41 -0.70 -7.86 3.11
C VAL A 41 -0.47 -9.30 2.69
N GLY A 42 0.36 -9.53 1.67
CA GLY A 42 0.69 -10.87 1.21
C GLY A 42 2.04 -10.94 0.51
N ALA A 43 2.57 -12.15 0.36
CA ALA A 43 3.83 -12.38 -0.36
C ALA A 43 3.66 -12.33 -1.88
N SER A 44 2.41 -12.34 -2.37
CA SER A 44 2.07 -12.22 -3.79
C SER A 44 0.76 -11.45 -4.00
N PRO A 45 0.52 -10.90 -5.20
CA PRO A 45 -0.73 -10.22 -5.50
C PRO A 45 -1.94 -11.13 -5.29
N ALA A 46 -1.87 -12.40 -5.72
CA ALA A 46 -2.99 -13.34 -5.59
C ALA A 46 -3.36 -13.59 -4.12
N GLU A 47 -2.35 -13.88 -3.27
CA GLU A 47 -2.56 -14.12 -1.84
C GLU A 47 -3.21 -12.92 -1.14
N ALA A 48 -2.69 -11.71 -1.39
CA ALA A 48 -3.21 -10.51 -0.76
C ALA A 48 -4.59 -10.12 -1.30
N ILE A 49 -4.80 -10.22 -2.62
CA ILE A 49 -6.10 -9.91 -3.24
C ILE A 49 -7.16 -10.87 -2.73
N ASP A 50 -6.90 -12.18 -2.68
CA ASP A 50 -7.87 -13.17 -2.21
C ASP A 50 -8.25 -12.92 -0.74
N ALA A 51 -7.28 -12.54 0.10
CA ALA A 51 -7.53 -12.17 1.50
C ALA A 51 -8.32 -10.86 1.63
N ALA A 52 -7.97 -9.82 0.87
CA ALA A 52 -8.70 -8.55 0.87
C ALA A 52 -10.13 -8.71 0.32
N MET A 53 -10.34 -9.56 -0.69
CA MET A 53 -11.67 -9.94 -1.19
C MET A 53 -12.50 -10.63 -0.10
N ALA A 54 -11.88 -11.56 0.65
CA ALA A 54 -12.55 -12.24 1.75
C ALA A 54 -12.96 -11.26 2.87
N GLU A 55 -12.11 -10.28 3.21
CA GLU A 55 -12.46 -9.23 4.17
C GLU A 55 -13.61 -8.35 3.65
N CYS A 56 -13.56 -7.91 2.39
CA CYS A 56 -14.64 -7.13 1.78
C CYS A 56 -15.99 -7.84 1.87
N VAL A 57 -16.04 -9.13 1.54
CA VAL A 57 -17.26 -9.95 1.67
C VAL A 57 -17.66 -10.12 3.13
N ALA A 58 -16.71 -10.38 4.04
CA ALA A 58 -16.99 -10.51 5.47
C ALA A 58 -17.54 -9.22 6.08
N GLY A 59 -17.17 -8.06 5.54
CA GLY A 59 -17.71 -6.74 5.90
C GLY A 59 -19.14 -6.49 5.41
N GLY A 60 -19.70 -7.38 4.58
CA GLY A 60 -21.12 -7.37 4.20
C GLY A 60 -21.41 -7.11 2.72
N ALA A 61 -20.38 -7.02 1.87
CA ALA A 61 -20.57 -6.95 0.42
C ALA A 61 -20.82 -8.32 -0.23
N MET A 62 -21.45 -8.32 -1.40
CA MET A 62 -21.47 -9.50 -2.26
C MET A 62 -20.12 -9.65 -2.96
N ALA A 63 -19.73 -10.88 -3.26
CA ALA A 63 -18.43 -11.14 -3.89
C ALA A 63 -18.27 -10.45 -5.26
N GLU A 64 -19.36 -10.31 -6.00
CA GLU A 64 -19.39 -9.66 -7.32
C GLU A 64 -19.23 -8.14 -7.25
N ASP A 65 -19.51 -7.53 -6.08
CA ASP A 65 -19.40 -6.09 -5.86
C ASP A 65 -18.02 -5.70 -5.30
N CYS A 66 -17.25 -6.66 -4.79
CA CYS A 66 -15.88 -6.45 -4.32
C CYS A 66 -14.90 -6.35 -5.50
N ILE A 67 -14.37 -5.15 -5.73
CA ILE A 67 -13.47 -4.85 -6.85
C ILE A 67 -12.07 -4.57 -6.32
N VAL A 68 -11.06 -5.19 -6.93
CA VAL A 68 -9.65 -4.88 -6.63
C VAL A 68 -9.31 -3.48 -7.12
N THR A 69 -8.93 -2.58 -6.21
CA THR A 69 -8.57 -1.21 -6.56
C THR A 69 -7.06 -1.03 -6.65
N ASN A 70 -6.30 -1.68 -5.78
CA ASN A 70 -4.85 -1.48 -5.69
C ASN A 70 -4.11 -2.77 -5.33
N TRP A 71 -2.89 -2.87 -5.86
CA TRP A 71 -1.83 -3.74 -5.36
C TRP A 71 -0.51 -2.97 -5.41
N CYS A 72 0.16 -2.82 -4.27
CA CYS A 72 1.45 -2.17 -4.17
C CYS A 72 2.52 -3.13 -3.67
N SER A 73 3.61 -3.25 -4.43
CA SER A 73 4.80 -4.03 -4.08
C SER A 73 6.03 -3.20 -4.47
N PRO A 74 6.86 -2.76 -3.51
CA PRO A 74 6.71 -2.97 -2.07
C PRO A 74 5.46 -2.30 -1.47
N ALA A 75 4.96 -2.81 -0.33
CA ALA A 75 3.74 -2.29 0.30
C ALA A 75 3.84 -0.79 0.61
N GLY A 76 4.95 -0.38 1.24
CA GLY A 76 5.15 0.99 1.71
C GLY A 76 4.01 1.50 2.60
N TRP A 77 4.00 2.80 2.89
CA TRP A 77 2.86 3.44 3.54
C TRP A 77 1.69 3.57 2.58
N SER A 78 0.47 3.43 3.12
CA SER A 78 -0.76 3.61 2.35
C SER A 78 -1.70 4.59 3.05
N VAL A 79 -2.48 5.31 2.26
CA VAL A 79 -3.56 6.18 2.75
C VAL A 79 -4.87 5.80 2.10
N ASP A 80 -5.92 5.81 2.91
CA ASP A 80 -7.30 5.64 2.48
C ASP A 80 -8.04 6.97 2.65
N ILE A 81 -8.65 7.44 1.57
CA ILE A 81 -9.30 8.74 1.47
C ILE A 81 -10.77 8.51 1.18
N PHE A 82 -11.64 8.88 2.11
CA PHE A 82 -13.06 8.94 1.86
C PHE A 82 -13.37 10.10 0.92
N ALA A 83 -14.16 9.87 -0.12
CA ALA A 83 -14.66 10.89 -1.02
C ALA A 83 -16.17 10.74 -1.18
N GLN A 84 -16.90 11.85 -1.08
CA GLN A 84 -18.34 11.88 -1.33
C GLN A 84 -18.70 12.96 -2.35
N HIS A 85 -19.35 12.54 -3.44
CA HIS A 85 -19.88 13.42 -4.45
C HIS A 85 -21.13 14.15 -3.96
N ARG A 86 -21.38 15.35 -4.48
CA ARG A 86 -22.57 16.16 -4.17
C ARG A 86 -23.92 15.49 -4.45
N GLU A 87 -23.94 14.43 -5.25
CA GLU A 87 -25.12 13.62 -5.53
C GLU A 87 -25.33 12.47 -4.51
N GLY A 88 -24.47 12.35 -3.50
CA GLY A 88 -24.61 11.44 -2.37
C GLY A 88 -23.71 10.21 -2.41
N LEU A 89 -23.22 9.82 -3.60
CA LEU A 89 -22.33 8.68 -3.77
C LEU A 89 -20.99 8.90 -3.05
N HIS A 90 -20.56 7.91 -2.27
CA HIS A 90 -19.29 7.83 -1.58
C HIS A 90 -18.45 6.60 -1.96
N TRP A 91 -17.14 6.81 -2.01
CA TRP A 91 -16.14 5.78 -2.29
C TRP A 91 -14.85 6.10 -1.54
N HIS A 92 -13.88 5.20 -1.66
CA HIS A 92 -12.58 5.33 -1.04
C HIS A 92 -11.50 5.38 -2.12
N GLU A 93 -10.59 6.35 -2.02
CA GLU A 93 -9.42 6.47 -2.89
C GLU A 93 -8.19 6.06 -2.11
N VAL A 94 -7.53 4.97 -2.54
CA VAL A 94 -6.32 4.47 -1.88
C VAL A 94 -5.08 4.83 -2.70
N VAL A 95 -4.09 5.39 -2.02
CA VAL A 95 -2.72 5.54 -2.53
C VAL A 95 -1.78 4.73 -1.65
N CYS A 96 -1.02 3.81 -2.26
CA CYS A 96 -0.10 2.90 -1.56
C CYS A 96 1.32 2.96 -2.13
N GLY A 97 2.28 2.30 -1.47
CA GLY A 97 3.69 2.29 -1.88
C GLY A 97 4.44 3.58 -1.52
N LEU A 98 3.94 4.36 -0.56
CA LEU A 98 4.52 5.64 -0.20
C LEU A 98 5.73 5.44 0.73
N PRO A 99 6.78 6.26 0.62
CA PRO A 99 8.02 6.03 1.37
C PRO A 99 7.90 6.39 2.87
N THR A 100 6.99 7.30 3.23
CA THR A 100 6.78 7.72 4.62
C THR A 100 5.32 8.05 4.88
N ARG A 101 4.90 7.92 6.16
CA ARG A 101 3.60 8.40 6.65
C ARG A 101 3.31 9.84 6.23
N ALA A 102 4.25 10.75 6.49
CA ALA A 102 4.08 12.18 6.22
C ALA A 102 3.82 12.45 4.72
N MET A 103 4.45 11.68 3.83
CA MET A 103 4.16 11.79 2.39
C MET A 103 2.75 11.31 2.05
N GLY A 104 2.26 10.26 2.70
CA GLY A 104 0.87 9.84 2.56
C GLY A 104 -0.11 10.93 3.00
N GLU A 105 0.12 11.53 4.16
CA GLU A 105 -0.73 12.61 4.67
C GLU A 105 -0.71 13.85 3.74
N MET A 106 0.43 14.20 3.14
CA MET A 106 0.53 15.27 2.14
C MET A 106 -0.20 14.93 0.83
N VAL A 107 -0.12 13.67 0.38
CA VAL A 107 -0.85 13.20 -0.81
C VAL A 107 -2.35 13.30 -0.57
N ALA A 108 -2.83 12.83 0.58
CA ALA A 108 -4.25 12.90 0.94
C ALA A 108 -4.76 14.35 1.00
N GLN A 109 -4.00 15.25 1.63
CA GLN A 109 -4.32 16.69 1.63
C GLN A 109 -4.41 17.27 0.22
N THR A 110 -3.49 16.89 -0.66
CA THR A 110 -3.47 17.37 -2.05
C THR A 110 -4.65 16.82 -2.86
N LEU A 111 -4.98 15.54 -2.71
CA LEU A 111 -6.12 14.92 -3.40
C LEU A 111 -7.47 15.48 -2.93
N CYS A 112 -7.54 15.94 -1.68
CA CYS A 112 -8.71 16.58 -1.11
C CYS A 112 -8.75 18.11 -1.28
N ASP A 113 -7.92 18.70 -2.15
CA ASP A 113 -8.05 20.11 -2.49
C ASP A 113 -9.39 20.38 -3.17
N ARG A 114 -10.26 21.13 -2.48
CA ARG A 114 -11.62 21.46 -2.95
C ARG A 114 -11.61 22.37 -4.18
N GLY A 115 -10.53 23.09 -4.44
CA GLY A 115 -10.37 23.88 -5.67
C GLY A 115 -10.29 22.99 -6.91
N GLU A 116 -9.67 21.82 -6.79
CA GLU A 116 -9.49 20.85 -7.87
C GLU A 116 -10.64 19.84 -7.96
N ARG A 117 -11.41 19.66 -6.87
CA ARG A 117 -12.50 18.68 -6.75
C ARG A 117 -13.83 19.35 -6.34
N PRO A 118 -14.37 20.33 -7.11
CA PRO A 118 -15.54 21.11 -6.72
C PRO A 118 -16.84 20.30 -6.62
N ASP A 119 -16.84 19.08 -7.14
CA ASP A 119 -17.99 18.18 -7.15
C ASP A 119 -18.08 17.30 -5.89
N LEU A 120 -17.04 17.30 -5.04
CA LEU A 120 -17.04 16.61 -3.77
C LEU A 120 -17.57 17.50 -2.65
N ILE A 121 -18.53 16.98 -1.88
CA ILE A 121 -18.99 17.62 -0.65
C ILE A 121 -18.10 17.28 0.54
N GLU A 122 -17.49 16.09 0.53
CA GLU A 122 -16.57 15.62 1.56
C GLU A 122 -15.38 14.89 0.92
N CYS A 123 -14.19 15.14 1.45
CA CYS A 123 -12.96 14.43 1.11
C CYS A 123 -12.06 14.45 2.35
N LEU A 124 -11.74 13.28 2.89
CA LEU A 124 -11.04 13.15 4.17
C LEU A 124 -10.07 11.97 4.13
N LEU A 125 -8.88 12.17 4.70
CA LEU A 125 -8.02 11.05 5.08
C LEU A 125 -8.70 10.27 6.21
N VAL A 126 -9.08 9.02 5.94
CA VAL A 126 -9.83 8.20 6.90
C VAL A 126 -8.99 7.06 7.48
N GLN A 127 -7.93 6.62 6.82
CA GLN A 127 -6.97 5.69 7.42
C GLN A 127 -5.57 5.87 6.85
N VAL A 128 -4.57 5.52 7.65
CA VAL A 128 -3.18 5.35 7.23
C VAL A 128 -2.74 3.94 7.62
N TYR A 129 -2.16 3.20 6.68
CA TYR A 129 -1.56 1.90 6.95
C TYR A 129 -0.04 2.01 6.87
N ASP A 130 0.66 1.40 7.82
CA ASP A 130 2.11 1.25 7.75
C ASP A 130 2.52 0.16 6.73
N PRO A 131 3.82 -0.02 6.43
CA PRO A 131 4.30 -1.04 5.49
C PRO A 131 3.90 -2.48 5.84
N GLU A 132 3.57 -2.74 7.10
CA GLU A 132 3.10 -4.02 7.61
C GLU A 132 1.56 -4.16 7.54
N GLY A 133 0.85 -3.14 7.03
CA GLY A 133 -0.60 -3.12 6.90
C GLY A 133 -1.34 -2.79 8.21
N VAL A 134 -0.63 -2.33 9.25
CA VAL A 134 -1.25 -1.99 10.53
C VAL A 134 -1.91 -0.61 10.42
N PRO A 135 -3.20 -0.46 10.77
CA PRO A 135 -3.87 0.83 10.80
C PRO A 135 -3.26 1.75 11.86
N GLN A 136 -3.11 3.04 11.53
CA GLN A 136 -2.39 4.03 12.34
C GLN A 136 -3.28 5.18 12.82
N MET A 137 -4.57 5.12 12.49
CA MET A 137 -5.61 6.04 12.95
C MET A 137 -6.66 5.24 13.72
N GLU A 138 -6.94 5.68 14.95
CA GLU A 138 -8.03 5.19 15.80
C GLU A 138 -9.06 6.32 15.94
N TYR A 139 -10.36 5.98 15.90
CA TYR A 139 -11.48 6.91 16.07
C TYR A 139 -12.27 6.61 17.33
#